data_AF-A0A2G8KUQ5-F1
#
_entry.id   AF-A0A2G8KUQ5-F1
#
_cell.length_a   1.000
_cell.length_b   1.000
_cell.length_c   1.000
_cell.angle_alpha   90.00
_cell.angle_beta   90.00
_cell.angle_gamma   90.00
#
_symmetry.space_group_name_H-M   'P 1'
#
loop_
_entity.id
_entity.type
_entity.pdbx_description
1 polymer ?
#
loop_
_entity_poly.entity_id
_entity_poly.type
_entity_poly.pdbx_seq_one_letter_code
_entity_poly.pdbx_strand_id
1 'polypeptide(L)'
;MEPVGTDPFFGTEVTPFPPPFVPGQILPIGSSEILYIFQSAAGGIATCQFVVEVIPGTSPGINSVPITWMEPIAIDISQMVSLLFRSEASGTTFDIGTTTLVTYQFADEAGNAASCEFFVTIEPIVIEILNCPEDIEILGTASTAVLWTPPTAIDQFGTTIMPSSSHNPGDVFDVGEVVSVTYLFFSGSVTAECVFTVSVGKYFKFVYDSK
;
A
#
# COMPACT_ATOMS: atom_id res chain seq x y z
N MET A 1 17.62 -5.78 10.27
CA MET A 1 18.59 -6.85 10.60
C MET A 1 19.13 -7.35 9.27
N GLU A 2 20.45 -7.36 9.13
CA GLU A 2 21.12 -7.79 7.89
C GLU A 2 20.89 -9.30 7.65
N PRO A 3 20.77 -9.76 6.39
CA PRO A 3 20.78 -11.19 6.10
C PRO A 3 22.18 -11.75 6.37
N VAL A 4 22.26 -12.71 7.30
CA VAL A 4 23.50 -13.39 7.68
C VAL A 4 23.55 -14.74 6.96
N GLY A 5 24.42 -14.86 5.96
CA GLY A 5 24.79 -16.16 5.40
C GLY A 5 25.91 -16.77 6.24
N THR A 6 25.62 -17.84 6.99
CA THR A 6 26.65 -18.58 7.71
C THR A 6 27.15 -19.76 6.87
N ASP A 7 28.42 -19.72 6.50
CA ASP A 7 29.16 -20.90 6.05
C ASP A 7 29.39 -21.84 7.27
N PRO A 8 28.92 -23.10 7.24
CA PRO A 8 29.10 -24.04 8.33
C PRO A 8 30.57 -24.44 8.58
N PHE A 9 31.53 -24.05 7.75
CA PHE A 9 32.94 -24.43 7.92
C PHE A 9 33.85 -23.39 8.57
N PHE A 10 33.58 -22.06 8.54
CA PHE A 10 34.56 -21.09 9.07
C PHE A 10 34.04 -19.80 9.75
N GLY A 11 32.74 -19.61 9.99
CA GLY A 11 32.26 -18.63 10.99
C GLY A 11 32.63 -17.16 10.75
N THR A 12 32.89 -16.73 9.52
CA THR A 12 33.14 -15.31 9.19
C THR A 12 31.91 -14.66 8.57
N GLU A 13 31.42 -13.61 9.21
CA GLU A 13 30.38 -12.71 8.69
C GLU A 13 30.81 -12.09 7.37
N VAL A 14 29.91 -12.12 6.38
CA VAL A 14 30.15 -11.54 5.06
C VAL A 14 29.27 -10.30 4.92
N THR A 15 29.88 -9.12 4.88
CA THR A 15 29.17 -7.85 4.73
C THR A 15 28.78 -7.62 3.25
N PRO A 16 27.52 -7.27 2.94
CA PRO A 16 27.12 -6.90 1.59
C PRO A 16 27.77 -5.57 1.17
N PHE A 17 28.37 -5.52 -0.03
CA PHE A 17 29.04 -4.33 -0.58
C PHE A 17 28.48 -4.00 -1.97
N PRO A 18 27.96 -2.77 -2.16
CA PRO A 18 26.58 -2.39 -1.94
C PRO A 18 25.66 -2.75 -3.14
N PRO A 19 24.49 -3.35 -2.91
CA PRO A 19 23.38 -3.26 -3.86
C PRO A 19 22.80 -1.83 -3.86
N PRO A 20 22.18 -1.36 -4.95
CA PRO A 20 21.45 -0.08 -4.96
C PRO A 20 20.26 -0.04 -3.97
N PHE A 21 19.86 -1.19 -3.43
CA PHE A 21 18.75 -1.34 -2.50
C PHE A 21 19.17 -2.18 -1.28
N VAL A 22 18.97 -1.66 -0.08
CA VAL A 22 19.29 -2.32 1.20
C VAL A 22 18.10 -3.17 1.66
N PRO A 23 18.29 -4.32 2.35
CA PRO A 23 17.18 -5.04 2.97
C PRO A 23 16.32 -4.13 3.86
N GLY A 24 15.00 -4.09 3.58
CA GLY A 24 14.05 -3.19 4.25
C GLY A 24 13.82 -1.84 3.55
N GLN A 25 14.45 -1.61 2.39
CA GLN A 25 14.21 -0.41 1.59
C GLN A 25 12.87 -0.51 0.84
N ILE A 26 12.10 0.56 0.88
CA ILE A 26 10.88 0.72 0.08
C ILE A 26 11.28 0.80 -1.39
N LEU A 27 10.73 -0.09 -2.23
CA LEU A 27 10.99 -0.08 -3.66
C LEU A 27 9.98 0.83 -4.37
N PRO A 28 10.43 1.67 -5.32
CA PRO A 28 9.52 2.52 -6.10
C PRO A 28 8.60 1.67 -6.99
N ILE A 29 7.42 2.22 -7.31
CA ILE A 29 6.51 1.67 -8.33
C ILE A 29 7.28 1.52 -9.65
N GLY A 30 7.08 0.37 -10.31
CA GLY A 30 7.82 -0.01 -11.50
C GLY A 30 8.87 -1.09 -11.20
N SER A 31 9.91 -1.16 -12.04
CA SER A 31 10.95 -2.18 -11.94
C SER A 31 12.13 -1.70 -11.10
N SER A 32 12.50 -2.50 -10.10
CA SER A 32 13.73 -2.32 -9.32
C SER A 32 14.65 -3.51 -9.53
N GLU A 33 15.88 -3.26 -9.97
CA GLU A 33 16.90 -4.31 -10.14
C GLU A 33 17.76 -4.41 -8.88
N ILE A 34 17.83 -5.61 -8.32
CA ILE A 34 18.57 -5.90 -7.10
C ILE A 34 19.59 -7.00 -7.40
N LEU A 35 20.85 -6.71 -7.10
CA LEU A 35 21.99 -7.63 -7.31
C LEU A 35 22.73 -7.79 -5.99
N TYR A 36 22.74 -9.01 -5.47
CA TYR A 36 23.63 -9.42 -4.38
C TYR A 36 24.76 -10.28 -4.95
N ILE A 37 25.98 -9.97 -4.52
CA ILE A 37 27.19 -10.71 -4.87
C ILE A 37 27.71 -11.34 -3.59
N PHE A 38 27.88 -12.66 -3.63
CA PHE A 38 28.49 -13.45 -2.56
C PHE A 38 29.84 -13.94 -3.07
N GLN A 39 30.88 -13.74 -2.28
CA GLN A 39 32.20 -14.28 -2.58
C GLN A 39 32.60 -15.24 -1.46
N SER A 40 32.89 -16.49 -1.82
CA SER A 40 33.41 -17.47 -0.89
C SER A 40 34.87 -17.16 -0.54
N ALA A 41 35.36 -17.68 0.59
CA ALA A 41 36.76 -17.55 0.99
C ALA A 41 37.75 -18.20 0.00
N ALA A 42 37.28 -19.16 -0.82
CA ALA A 42 38.04 -19.77 -1.91
C ALA A 42 38.06 -18.93 -3.19
N GLY A 43 37.43 -17.75 -3.19
CA GLY A 43 37.34 -16.85 -4.33
C GLY A 43 36.22 -17.18 -5.33
N GLY A 44 35.35 -18.14 -5.02
CA GLY A 44 34.16 -18.42 -5.82
C GLY A 44 33.14 -17.30 -5.68
N ILE A 45 32.56 -16.84 -6.79
CA ILE A 45 31.56 -15.77 -6.80
C ILE A 45 30.21 -16.38 -7.15
N ALA A 46 29.22 -16.20 -6.28
CA ALA A 46 27.83 -16.46 -6.57
C ALA A 46 27.07 -15.13 -6.62
N THR A 47 26.12 -15.00 -7.54
CA THR A 47 25.31 -13.79 -7.68
C THR A 47 23.83 -14.13 -7.58
N CYS A 48 23.10 -13.40 -6.75
CA CYS A 48 21.65 -13.45 -6.67
C CYS A 48 21.12 -12.14 -7.28
N GLN A 49 20.60 -12.20 -8.51
CA GLN A 49 20.01 -11.05 -9.20
C GLN A 49 18.49 -11.23 -9.28
N PHE A 50 17.74 -10.18 -9.00
CA PHE A 50 16.29 -10.17 -9.19
C PHE A 50 15.79 -8.81 -9.63
N VAL A 51 14.73 -8.79 -10.42
CA VAL A 51 13.96 -7.58 -10.74
C VAL A 51 12.64 -7.69 -10.00
N VAL A 52 12.32 -6.72 -9.14
CA VAL A 52 11.01 -6.61 -8.50
C VAL A 52 10.15 -5.68 -9.32
N GLU A 53 8.96 -6.12 -9.71
CA GLU A 53 7.95 -5.26 -10.32
C GLU A 53 6.85 -4.97 -9.29
N VAL A 54 6.73 -3.70 -8.91
CA VAL A 54 5.66 -3.22 -8.03
C VAL A 54 4.55 -2.64 -8.90
N ILE A 55 3.41 -3.33 -8.96
CA ILE A 55 2.23 -2.91 -9.73
C ILE A 55 1.26 -2.19 -8.78
N PRO A 56 0.76 -0.98 -9.12
CA PRO A 56 -0.27 -0.33 -8.32
C PRO A 56 -1.58 -1.15 -8.36
N GLY A 57 -2.18 -1.39 -7.19
CA GLY A 57 -3.49 -2.02 -7.11
C GLY A 57 -4.56 -1.10 -7.69
N THR A 58 -5.10 -1.44 -8.86
CA THR A 58 -6.01 -0.55 -9.62
C THR A 58 -7.50 -0.83 -9.43
N SER A 59 -7.90 -1.76 -8.55
CA SER A 59 -9.32 -2.09 -8.35
C SER A 59 -9.77 -1.98 -6.89
N PRO A 60 -10.96 -1.40 -6.64
CA PRO A 60 -11.69 -1.59 -5.39
C PRO A 60 -11.85 -3.08 -5.05
N GLY A 61 -11.74 -3.43 -3.77
CA GLY A 61 -11.88 -4.79 -3.23
C GLY A 61 -10.63 -5.67 -3.16
N ILE A 62 -9.45 -5.22 -3.63
CA ILE A 62 -8.22 -6.02 -3.55
C ILE A 62 -7.58 -5.90 -2.16
N ASN A 63 -7.46 -7.03 -1.45
CA ASN A 63 -6.77 -7.15 -0.15
C ASN A 63 -5.35 -7.73 -0.27
N SER A 64 -4.99 -8.23 -1.45
CA SER A 64 -3.76 -8.96 -1.70
C SER A 64 -3.31 -8.73 -3.13
N VAL A 65 -2.01 -8.56 -3.36
CA VAL A 65 -1.46 -8.31 -4.71
C VAL A 65 -0.51 -9.45 -5.10
N PRO A 66 -0.61 -9.98 -6.34
CA PRO A 66 0.41 -10.89 -6.85
C PRO A 66 1.69 -10.09 -7.10
N ILE A 67 2.80 -10.55 -6.54
CA ILE A 67 4.10 -9.93 -6.76
C ILE A 67 4.96 -10.87 -7.58
N THR A 68 5.52 -10.35 -8.67
CA THR A 68 6.43 -11.10 -9.53
C THR A 68 7.84 -10.57 -9.37
N TRP A 69 8.77 -11.51 -9.22
CA TRP A 69 10.21 -11.26 -9.28
C TRP A 69 10.89 -12.29 -10.19
N MET A 70 12.11 -11.98 -10.63
CA MET A 70 12.96 -12.99 -11.25
C MET A 70 13.47 -13.94 -10.16
N GLU A 71 13.17 -15.23 -10.27
CA GLU A 71 13.65 -16.20 -9.28
C GLU A 71 15.17 -16.29 -9.30
N PRO A 72 15.81 -16.42 -8.12
CA PRO A 72 17.26 -16.46 -8.04
C PRO A 72 17.81 -17.73 -8.69
N ILE A 73 19.01 -17.60 -9.24
CA ILE A 73 19.80 -18.70 -9.75
C ILE A 73 21.12 -18.76 -8.98
N ALA A 74 21.59 -19.95 -8.69
CA ALA A 74 22.91 -20.17 -8.12
C ALA A 74 23.79 -20.89 -9.14
N ILE A 75 25.04 -20.45 -9.25
CA ILE A 75 26.02 -20.99 -10.19
C ILE A 75 27.27 -21.30 -9.38
N ASP A 76 27.76 -22.54 -9.48
CA ASP A 76 29.11 -22.92 -9.05
C ASP A 76 29.96 -23.14 -10.32
N ILE A 77 31.16 -22.55 -10.34
CA ILE A 77 32.10 -22.67 -11.46
C ILE A 77 32.62 -24.10 -11.65
N SER A 78 32.47 -24.95 -10.63
CA SER A 78 32.98 -26.33 -10.61
C SER A 78 31.91 -27.41 -10.59
N GLN A 79 30.64 -27.10 -10.30
CA GLN A 79 29.62 -28.11 -10.03
C GLN A 79 28.22 -27.66 -10.48
N MET A 80 27.36 -28.66 -10.66
CA MET A 80 25.92 -28.42 -10.80
C MET A 80 25.35 -27.99 -9.44
N VAL A 81 24.50 -26.96 -9.48
CA VAL A 81 23.80 -26.44 -8.31
C VAL A 81 22.31 -26.70 -8.47
N SER A 82 21.65 -27.09 -7.38
CA SER A 82 20.21 -27.38 -7.36
C SER A 82 19.49 -26.53 -6.30
N LEU A 83 18.25 -26.17 -6.59
CA LEU A 83 17.36 -25.54 -5.60
C LEU A 83 16.91 -26.59 -4.59
N LEU A 84 17.26 -26.38 -3.33
CA LEU A 84 16.88 -27.26 -2.23
C LEU A 84 15.54 -26.84 -1.61
N PHE A 85 15.35 -25.54 -1.42
CA PHE A 85 14.17 -24.99 -0.75
C PHE A 85 13.83 -23.59 -1.25
N ARG A 86 12.54 -23.27 -1.30
CA ARG A 86 12.03 -21.89 -1.43
C ARG A 86 10.85 -21.71 -0.49
N SER A 87 10.78 -20.58 0.22
CA SER A 87 9.61 -20.27 1.05
C SER A 87 8.44 -19.78 0.21
N GLU A 88 8.70 -18.91 -0.77
CA GLU A 88 7.70 -18.36 -1.68
C GLU A 88 8.17 -18.42 -3.14
N ALA A 89 7.21 -18.50 -4.07
CA ALA A 89 7.47 -18.50 -5.51
C ALA A 89 7.08 -17.17 -6.13
N SER A 90 7.75 -16.79 -7.22
CA SER A 90 7.35 -15.61 -7.99
C SER A 90 5.90 -15.74 -8.47
N GLY A 91 5.10 -14.70 -8.28
CA GLY A 91 3.67 -14.70 -8.55
C GLY A 91 2.79 -15.07 -7.36
N THR A 92 3.37 -15.41 -6.19
CA THR A 92 2.60 -15.51 -4.93
C THR A 92 1.87 -14.19 -4.65
N THR A 93 0.63 -14.31 -4.14
CA THR A 93 -0.15 -13.18 -3.64
C THR A 93 0.19 -12.87 -2.19
N PHE A 94 0.49 -11.61 -1.89
CA PHE A 94 0.77 -11.13 -0.54
C PHE A 94 -0.34 -10.21 -0.06
N ASP A 95 -0.75 -10.36 1.19
CA ASP A 95 -1.75 -9.51 1.81
C ASP A 95 -1.20 -8.10 2.04
N ILE A 96 -2.07 -7.11 1.84
CA ILE A 96 -1.76 -5.70 2.11
C ILE A 96 -1.47 -5.49 3.59
N GLY A 97 -0.45 -4.70 3.90
CA GLY A 97 0.00 -4.42 5.27
C GLY A 97 0.95 -5.47 5.85
N THR A 98 1.41 -6.44 5.04
CA THR A 98 2.31 -7.51 5.51
C THR A 98 3.73 -7.35 5.01
N THR A 99 4.66 -7.90 5.78
CA THR A 99 6.07 -8.06 5.40
C THR A 99 6.44 -9.53 5.50
N THR A 100 6.82 -10.14 4.39
CA THR A 100 7.19 -11.55 4.31
C THR A 100 8.66 -11.69 3.94
N LEU A 101 9.39 -12.55 4.66
CA LEU A 101 10.75 -12.96 4.32
C LEU A 101 10.69 -14.10 3.30
N VAL A 102 11.26 -13.87 2.13
CA VAL A 102 11.42 -14.87 1.08
C VAL A 102 12.83 -15.44 1.14
N THR A 103 12.93 -16.75 1.30
CA THR A 103 14.19 -17.50 1.42
C THR A 103 14.28 -18.51 0.29
N TYR A 104 15.40 -18.50 -0.43
CA TYR A 104 15.81 -19.53 -1.36
C TYR A 104 17.08 -20.19 -0.85
N GLN A 105 17.16 -21.52 -0.92
CA GLN A 105 18.32 -22.29 -0.53
C GLN A 105 18.76 -23.18 -1.69
N PHE A 106 20.05 -23.14 -2.01
CA PHE A 106 20.68 -23.92 -3.04
C PHE A 106 21.76 -24.81 -2.45
N ALA A 107 22.02 -25.96 -3.08
CA ALA A 107 23.10 -26.86 -2.72
C ALA A 107 23.84 -27.39 -3.96
N ASP A 108 25.16 -27.52 -3.85
CA ASP A 108 25.98 -28.26 -4.82
C ASP A 108 26.00 -29.78 -4.54
N GLU A 109 26.61 -30.56 -5.43
CA GLU A 109 26.74 -32.01 -5.25
C GLU A 109 27.65 -32.42 -4.07
N ALA A 110 28.55 -31.53 -3.65
CA ALA A 110 29.38 -31.71 -2.46
C ALA A 110 28.62 -31.46 -1.14
N GLY A 111 27.37 -30.98 -1.21
CA GLY A 111 26.53 -30.68 -0.06
C GLY A 111 26.77 -29.30 0.56
N ASN A 112 27.52 -28.43 -0.12
CA ASN A 112 27.67 -27.03 0.29
C ASN A 112 26.37 -26.30 -0.02
N ALA A 113 25.78 -25.67 1.01
CA ALA A 113 24.53 -24.94 0.87
C ALA A 113 24.73 -23.43 0.96
N ALA A 114 23.99 -22.68 0.16
CA ALA A 114 23.92 -21.22 0.21
C ALA A 114 22.45 -20.77 0.24
N SER A 115 22.17 -19.69 0.96
CA SER A 115 20.85 -19.06 1.03
C SER A 115 20.84 -17.66 0.41
N CYS A 116 19.74 -17.30 -0.25
CA CYS A 116 19.43 -15.94 -0.66
C CYS A 116 18.10 -15.54 -0.01
N GLU A 117 18.09 -14.39 0.67
CA GLU A 117 16.94 -13.92 1.45
C GLU A 117 16.61 -12.46 1.14
N PHE A 118 15.33 -12.15 0.99
CA PHE A 118 14.84 -10.79 0.79
C PHE A 118 13.45 -10.60 1.40
N PHE A 119 13.10 -9.36 1.74
CA PHE A 119 11.77 -9.03 2.24
C PHE A 119 10.86 -8.54 1.12
N VAL A 120 9.62 -9.01 1.12
CA VAL A 120 8.49 -8.43 0.36
C VAL A 120 7.63 -7.67 1.36
N THR A 121 7.48 -6.36 1.19
CA THR A 121 6.60 -5.53 2.03
C THR A 121 5.50 -4.93 1.16
N ILE A 122 4.25 -5.14 1.58
CA ILE A 122 3.08 -4.53 0.95
C ILE A 122 2.53 -3.50 1.93
N GLU A 123 2.66 -2.22 1.61
CA GLU A 123 2.15 -1.16 2.48
C GLU A 123 0.62 -1.04 2.37
N PRO A 124 -0.09 -0.75 3.48
CA PRO A 124 -1.51 -0.46 3.43
C PRO A 124 -1.76 0.81 2.63
N ILE A 125 -2.90 0.85 1.92
CA ILE A 125 -3.37 2.09 1.29
C ILE A 125 -3.89 3.01 2.40
N VAL A 126 -3.40 4.24 2.44
CA VAL A 126 -3.94 5.31 3.26
C VAL A 126 -4.75 6.25 2.38
N ILE A 127 -5.98 6.58 2.80
CA ILE A 127 -6.84 7.56 2.15
C ILE A 127 -6.78 8.87 2.94
N GLU A 128 -6.43 9.95 2.26
CA GLU A 128 -6.49 11.30 2.79
C GLU A 128 -7.73 12.02 2.23
N ILE A 129 -8.65 12.42 3.10
CA ILE A 129 -9.80 13.25 2.73
C ILE A 129 -9.41 14.72 2.83
N LEU A 130 -9.67 15.45 1.76
CA LEU A 130 -9.43 16.88 1.63
C LEU A 130 -10.77 17.61 1.55
N ASN A 131 -10.86 18.75 2.25
CA ASN A 131 -12.03 19.65 2.21
C ASN A 131 -13.34 18.96 2.64
N CYS A 132 -13.32 18.14 3.69
CA CYS A 132 -14.55 17.66 4.32
C CYS A 132 -15.35 18.88 4.83
N PRO A 133 -16.60 19.09 4.37
CA PRO A 133 -17.38 20.25 4.80
C PRO A 133 -17.64 20.24 6.31
N GLU A 134 -17.75 21.43 6.90
CA GLU A 134 -18.31 21.57 8.24
C GLU A 134 -19.84 21.52 8.20
N ASP A 135 -20.45 21.39 9.38
CA ASP A 135 -21.91 21.46 9.53
C ASP A 135 -22.46 22.79 8.98
N ILE A 136 -23.56 22.70 8.23
CA ILE A 136 -24.20 23.83 7.57
C ILE A 136 -25.52 24.15 8.26
N GLU A 137 -25.65 25.36 8.79
CA GLU A 137 -26.89 25.86 9.39
C GLU A 137 -27.44 27.04 8.58
N ILE A 138 -28.70 26.91 8.13
CA ILE A 138 -29.40 27.93 7.36
C ILE A 138 -30.74 28.22 8.02
N LEU A 139 -31.16 29.49 8.06
CA LEU A 139 -32.50 29.86 8.50
C LEU A 139 -33.40 30.14 7.29
N GLY A 140 -34.58 29.53 7.27
CA GLY A 140 -35.52 29.66 6.17
C GLY A 140 -36.98 29.65 6.62
N THR A 141 -37.85 30.10 5.72
CA THR A 141 -39.31 29.98 5.86
C THR A 141 -39.90 28.95 4.89
N ALA A 142 -39.10 28.45 3.94
CA ALA A 142 -39.45 27.39 2.99
C ALA A 142 -38.21 26.54 2.68
N SER A 143 -38.42 25.35 2.10
CA SER A 143 -37.35 24.45 1.69
C SER A 143 -36.36 25.15 0.77
N THR A 144 -35.07 24.88 0.94
CA THR A 144 -34.00 25.60 0.25
C THR A 144 -32.97 24.65 -0.32
N ALA A 145 -32.45 24.98 -1.50
CA ALA A 145 -31.26 24.32 -2.03
C ALA A 145 -30.05 24.75 -1.20
N VAL A 146 -29.21 23.79 -0.84
CA VAL A 146 -27.99 24.03 -0.04
C VAL A 146 -26.77 23.71 -0.89
N LEU A 147 -25.83 24.64 -0.97
CA LEU A 147 -24.60 24.48 -1.74
C LEU A 147 -23.43 24.25 -0.79
N TRP A 148 -22.58 23.29 -1.14
CA TRP A 148 -21.30 23.04 -0.51
C TRP A 148 -20.28 22.62 -1.56
N THR A 149 -19.00 22.69 -1.22
CA THR A 149 -17.94 22.10 -2.04
C THR A 149 -17.82 20.62 -1.66
N PRO A 150 -17.98 19.66 -2.60
CA PRO A 150 -17.78 18.25 -2.29
C PRO A 150 -16.37 17.99 -1.75
N PRO A 151 -16.22 17.11 -0.75
CA PRO A 151 -14.90 16.63 -0.37
C PRO A 151 -14.26 15.85 -1.52
N THR A 152 -12.94 15.87 -1.55
CA THR A 152 -12.12 15.05 -2.45
C THR A 152 -11.23 14.14 -1.62
N ALA A 153 -10.73 13.05 -2.18
CA ALA A 153 -9.73 12.24 -1.51
C ALA A 153 -8.63 11.80 -2.46
N ILE A 154 -7.44 11.59 -1.90
CA ILE A 154 -6.30 11.01 -2.58
C ILE A 154 -5.77 9.82 -1.76
N ASP A 155 -5.13 8.87 -2.42
CA ASP A 155 -4.28 7.90 -1.72
C ASP A 155 -2.87 8.46 -1.47
N GLN A 156 -2.05 7.71 -0.73
CA GLN A 156 -0.64 8.05 -0.46
C GLN A 156 0.24 8.20 -1.71
N PHE A 157 -0.24 7.77 -2.88
CA PHE A 157 0.44 7.90 -4.16
C PHE A 157 -0.05 9.10 -4.98
N GLY A 158 -0.99 9.89 -4.44
CA GLY A 158 -1.60 11.04 -5.10
C GLY A 158 -2.68 10.67 -6.11
N THR A 159 -3.15 9.41 -6.12
CA THR A 159 -4.24 8.98 -6.99
C THR A 159 -5.55 9.51 -6.44
N THR A 160 -6.34 10.17 -7.28
CA THR A 160 -7.66 10.69 -6.91
C THR A 160 -8.67 9.56 -6.73
N ILE A 161 -9.41 9.58 -5.62
CA ILE A 161 -10.46 8.61 -5.30
C ILE A 161 -11.83 9.28 -5.47
N MET A 162 -12.68 8.66 -6.28
CA MET A 162 -14.04 9.15 -6.51
C MET A 162 -14.95 8.76 -5.34
N PRO A 163 -15.70 9.72 -4.75
CA PRO A 163 -16.63 9.40 -3.68
C PRO A 163 -17.94 8.78 -4.18
N SER A 164 -18.59 8.04 -3.29
CA SER A 164 -20.04 7.86 -3.28
C SER A 164 -20.65 8.83 -2.28
N SER A 165 -21.72 9.53 -2.66
CA SER A 165 -22.37 10.54 -1.82
C SER A 165 -23.82 10.18 -1.51
N SER A 166 -24.30 10.49 -0.30
CA SER A 166 -25.72 10.38 0.03
C SER A 166 -26.55 11.54 -0.51
N HIS A 167 -25.94 12.72 -0.67
CA HIS A 167 -26.54 13.94 -1.19
C HIS A 167 -25.53 14.70 -2.06
N ASN A 168 -26.02 15.57 -2.94
CA ASN A 168 -25.22 16.37 -3.84
C ASN A 168 -25.41 17.87 -3.60
N PRO A 169 -24.38 18.70 -3.83
CA PRO A 169 -24.55 20.14 -3.73
C PRO A 169 -25.70 20.64 -4.60
N GLY A 170 -26.59 21.41 -4.01
CA GLY A 170 -27.80 21.92 -4.65
C GLY A 170 -29.06 21.11 -4.34
N ASP A 171 -28.95 20.00 -3.61
CA ASP A 171 -30.12 19.29 -3.08
C ASP A 171 -30.95 20.20 -2.18
N VAL A 172 -32.27 19.98 -2.20
CA VAL A 172 -33.25 20.79 -1.45
C VAL A 172 -33.55 20.12 -0.12
N PHE A 173 -33.45 20.90 0.95
CA PHE A 173 -33.71 20.47 2.32
C PHE A 173 -34.93 21.18 2.89
N ASP A 174 -35.76 20.46 3.63
CA ASP A 174 -37.00 20.99 4.18
C ASP A 174 -36.77 21.79 5.47
N VAL A 175 -37.62 22.80 5.71
CA VAL A 175 -37.52 23.62 6.92
C VAL A 175 -37.88 22.82 8.16
N GLY A 176 -37.01 22.88 9.16
CA GLY A 176 -37.08 22.14 10.41
C GLY A 176 -36.37 20.78 10.35
N GLU A 177 -35.72 20.46 9.23
CA GLU A 177 -34.96 19.22 9.06
C GLU A 177 -33.49 19.39 9.47
N VAL A 178 -32.91 18.28 9.94
CA VAL A 178 -31.47 18.10 10.14
C VAL A 178 -31.09 16.80 9.43
N VAL A 179 -30.30 16.90 8.36
CA VAL A 179 -29.90 15.76 7.53
C VAL A 179 -28.41 15.51 7.67
N SER A 180 -28.03 14.25 7.85
CA SER A 180 -26.63 13.82 7.80
C SER A 180 -26.23 13.54 6.35
N VAL A 181 -25.29 14.31 5.83
CA VAL A 181 -24.67 14.09 4.51
C VAL A 181 -23.40 13.29 4.69
N THR A 182 -23.28 12.21 3.93
CA THR A 182 -22.19 11.23 4.04
C THR A 182 -21.53 11.07 2.68
N TYR A 183 -20.20 11.20 2.67
CA TYR A 183 -19.33 10.88 1.54
C TYR A 183 -18.44 9.70 1.92
N LEU A 184 -18.47 8.65 1.10
CA LEU A 184 -17.67 7.44 1.26
C LEU A 184 -16.63 7.34 0.14
N PHE A 185 -15.37 7.13 0.53
CA PHE A 185 -14.25 6.91 -0.37
C PHE A 185 -13.75 5.48 -0.23
N PHE A 186 -13.49 4.82 -1.36
CA PHE A 186 -13.07 3.42 -1.41
C PHE A 186 -11.78 3.28 -2.22
N SER A 187 -10.78 2.63 -1.65
CA SER A 187 -9.60 2.16 -2.38
C SER A 187 -9.25 0.75 -1.91
N GLY A 188 -9.43 -0.24 -2.79
CA GLY A 188 -9.38 -1.64 -2.36
C GLY A 188 -10.47 -1.94 -1.31
N SER A 189 -10.07 -2.50 -0.18
CA SER A 189 -10.90 -2.71 1.01
C SER A 189 -10.87 -1.56 2.02
N VAL A 190 -10.02 -0.57 1.78
CA VAL A 190 -9.88 0.58 2.67
C VAL A 190 -11.01 1.56 2.38
N THR A 191 -11.69 1.96 3.45
CA THR A 191 -12.77 2.94 3.38
C THR A 191 -12.46 4.14 4.27
N ALA A 192 -12.72 5.33 3.76
CA ALA A 192 -12.69 6.56 4.52
C ALA A 192 -14.01 7.30 4.36
N GLU A 193 -14.42 7.99 5.42
CA GLU A 193 -15.72 8.64 5.48
C GLU A 193 -15.57 10.11 5.88
N CYS A 194 -16.35 10.97 5.21
CA CYS A 194 -16.58 12.35 5.60
C CYS A 194 -18.08 12.54 5.85
N VAL A 195 -18.42 13.04 7.04
CA VAL A 195 -19.80 13.30 7.46
C VAL A 195 -19.93 14.72 7.96
N PHE A 196 -20.99 15.39 7.51
CA PHE A 196 -21.43 16.69 8.03
C PHE A 196 -22.94 16.76 8.01
N THR A 197 -23.50 17.71 8.76
CA THR A 197 -24.94 17.90 8.86
C THR A 197 -25.40 19.15 8.11
N VAL A 198 -26.61 19.09 7.57
CA VAL A 198 -27.31 20.24 6.99
C VAL A 198 -28.57 20.46 7.81
N SER A 199 -28.68 21.62 8.46
CA SER A 199 -29.85 22.04 9.22
C SER A 199 -30.51 23.27 8.58
N VAL A 200 -31.82 23.17 8.32
CA VAL A 200 -32.63 24.31 7.89
C VAL A 200 -33.54 24.74 9.04
N GLY A 201 -33.07 25.66 9.87
CA GLY A 201 -33.83 26.19 10.99
C GLY A 201 -35.02 27.06 10.55
N LYS A 202 -36.05 27.09 11.40
CA LYS A 202 -37.23 27.95 11.20
C LYS A 202 -36.89 29.41 11.52
N TYR A 203 -37.11 30.31 10.56
CA TYR A 203 -37.00 31.74 10.80
C TYR A 203 -38.26 32.29 11.51
N PHE A 204 -38.09 32.96 12.64
CA PHE A 204 -39.16 33.64 13.36
C PHE A 204 -39.03 35.16 13.22
N LYS A 205 -40.09 35.83 12.77
CA LYS A 205 -40.21 37.30 12.79
C LYS A 205 -41.31 37.71 13.75
N PHE A 206 -40.96 38.44 14.80
CA PHE A 206 -41.94 39.05 15.68
C PHE A 206 -42.51 40.31 15.01
N VAL A 207 -43.83 40.39 14.90
CA VAL A 207 -44.55 41.59 14.42
C VAL A 207 -45.33 42.14 15.61
N TYR A 208 -45.10 43.41 15.95
CA TYR A 208 -45.89 44.10 16.97
C TYR A 208 -47.21 44.59 16.34
N ASP A 209 -48.33 44.22 16.94
CA ASP A 209 -49.65 44.74 16.58
C ASP A 209 -49.86 46.09 17.31
N SER A 210 -49.86 47.19 16.56
CA SER A 210 -50.22 48.50 17.10
C SER A 210 -51.74 48.62 17.12
N LYS A 211 -52.35 48.26 18.26
CA LYS A 211 -53.73 48.66 18.58
C LYS A 211 -53.82 50.14 18.89
#